data_AF-A0A0S8KWZ4-F1
#
_entry.id   AF-A0A0S8KWZ4-F1
#
_cell.length_a   1.000
_cell.length_b   1.000
_cell.length_c   1.000
_cell.angle_alpha   90.00
_cell.angle_beta   90.00
_cell.angle_gamma   90.00
#
_symmetry.space_group_name_H-M   'P 1'
#
loop_
_entity.id
_entity.type
_entity.pdbx_description
1 polymer ?
#
loop_
_entity_poly.entity_id
_entity_poly.type
_entity_poly.pdbx_seq_one_letter_code
_entity_poly.pdbx_strand_id
1 'polypeptide(L)'
;MRAFLNVFFARHFFQSQNSLVDYMTSQDFLNIVGSGHLRILDIGSGPAVASLAVTDMLACLVEHLENAGEWPKGKSLNITYVLNDTSGICLGTGQDILHNYFRMKTGHNKNIVNNHIISIHKAFPDNMSQLQRVRLNFGTYDIIIFSYVISPLNEENGFDSLVNGLLNVERLCNHRGSVLILQDKFQTLLVRRVSKALGISSEKQVLTQQVYPKRNDNETYTYVYYSCLYAPAVKRKKVRQCAIA
;
A
#
# COMPACT_ATOMS: atom_id res chain seq x y z
N MET A 1 -3.33 11.94 -22.50
CA MET A 1 -2.55 11.77 -21.25
C MET A 1 -3.36 12.06 -19.99
N ARG A 2 -3.98 13.25 -19.83
CA ARG A 2 -4.78 13.60 -18.63
C ARG A 2 -5.96 12.66 -18.35
N ALA A 3 -6.72 12.26 -19.37
CA ALA A 3 -7.84 11.31 -19.21
C ALA A 3 -7.37 9.88 -18.84
N PHE A 4 -6.26 9.42 -19.43
CA PHE A 4 -5.63 8.14 -19.08
C PHE A 4 -5.14 8.14 -17.63
N LEU A 5 -4.52 9.23 -17.19
CA LEU A 5 -4.11 9.41 -15.80
C LEU A 5 -5.33 9.43 -14.86
N ASN A 6 -6.42 10.11 -15.22
CA ASN A 6 -7.62 10.14 -14.38
C ASN A 6 -8.28 8.76 -14.22
N VAL A 7 -8.41 8.00 -15.32
CA VAL A 7 -9.01 6.65 -15.27
C VAL A 7 -8.08 5.67 -14.55
N PHE A 8 -6.78 5.71 -14.84
CA PHE A 8 -5.81 4.83 -14.18
C PHE A 8 -5.66 5.15 -12.68
N PHE A 9 -5.65 6.44 -12.33
CA PHE A 9 -5.58 6.89 -10.94
C PHE A 9 -6.80 6.42 -10.15
N ALA A 10 -8.01 6.72 -10.62
CA ALA A 10 -9.24 6.31 -9.93
C ALA A 10 -9.29 4.78 -9.79
N ARG A 11 -9.02 4.05 -10.87
CA ARG A 11 -8.96 2.58 -10.86
C ARG A 11 -7.97 2.06 -9.82
N HIS A 12 -6.73 2.53 -9.83
CA HIS A 12 -5.68 2.09 -8.91
C HIS A 12 -6.05 2.42 -7.45
N PHE A 13 -6.59 3.62 -7.21
CA PHE A 13 -7.06 4.05 -5.90
C PHE A 13 -8.09 3.07 -5.34
N PHE A 14 -9.17 2.79 -6.09
CA PHE A 14 -10.23 1.89 -5.63
C PHE A 14 -9.77 0.42 -5.55
N GLN A 15 -8.89 -0.05 -6.43
CA GLN A 15 -8.31 -1.39 -6.32
C GLN A 15 -7.47 -1.55 -5.04
N SER A 16 -6.73 -0.50 -4.66
CA SER A 16 -5.98 -0.48 -3.40
C SER A 16 -6.90 -0.51 -2.19
N GLN A 17 -7.98 0.30 -2.20
CA GLN A 17 -8.98 0.29 -1.13
C GLN A 17 -9.66 -1.07 -0.99
N ASN A 18 -10.19 -1.62 -2.09
CA ASN A 18 -10.86 -2.92 -2.10
C ASN A 18 -9.93 -4.04 -1.61
N SER A 19 -8.64 -3.96 -1.91
CA SER A 19 -7.67 -4.97 -1.48
C SER A 19 -7.29 -4.88 0.00
N LEU A 20 -7.54 -3.75 0.66
CA LEU A 20 -7.08 -3.47 2.02
C LEU A 20 -8.21 -3.35 3.04
N VAL A 21 -9.46 -3.23 2.59
CA VAL A 21 -10.62 -2.96 3.46
C VAL A 21 -10.74 -3.94 4.63
N ASP A 22 -10.61 -5.24 4.38
CA ASP A 22 -10.73 -6.27 5.43
C ASP A 22 -9.58 -6.16 6.46
N TYR A 23 -8.37 -5.87 6.00
CA TYR A 23 -7.24 -5.67 6.91
C TYR A 23 -7.36 -4.35 7.68
N MET A 24 -7.76 -3.26 7.04
CA MET A 24 -7.86 -1.96 7.69
C MET A 24 -9.03 -1.88 8.68
N THR A 25 -10.00 -2.77 8.57
CA THR A 25 -11.08 -2.96 9.56
C THR A 25 -10.76 -4.04 10.61
N SER A 26 -9.62 -4.73 10.48
CA SER A 26 -9.21 -5.77 11.41
C SER A 26 -8.67 -5.22 12.74
N GLN A 27 -8.75 -6.03 13.79
CA GLN A 27 -8.20 -5.67 15.11
C GLN A 27 -6.70 -5.42 15.08
N ASP A 28 -5.93 -6.12 14.23
CA ASP A 28 -4.49 -5.92 14.11
C ASP A 28 -4.16 -4.51 13.61
N PHE A 29 -4.90 -4.03 12.61
CA PHE A 29 -4.74 -2.67 12.10
C PHE A 29 -5.24 -1.62 13.10
N LEU A 30 -6.40 -1.83 13.72
CA LEU A 30 -6.89 -0.94 14.76
C LEU A 30 -5.92 -0.83 15.95
N ASN A 31 -5.23 -1.90 16.30
CA ASN A 31 -4.17 -1.87 17.31
C ASN A 31 -2.95 -1.05 16.86
N ILE A 32 -2.59 -1.09 15.58
CA ILE A 32 -1.52 -0.25 15.00
C ILE A 32 -1.92 1.22 15.07
N VAL A 33 -3.09 1.57 14.56
CA VAL A 33 -3.62 2.95 14.61
C VAL A 33 -3.77 3.41 16.07
N GLY A 34 -4.21 2.51 16.95
CA GLY A 34 -4.28 2.71 18.39
C GLY A 34 -2.92 2.96 19.06
N SER A 35 -1.80 2.60 18.44
CA SER A 35 -0.46 2.97 18.94
C SER A 35 -0.06 4.42 18.60
N GLY A 36 -0.83 5.10 17.76
CA GLY A 36 -0.58 6.48 17.33
C GLY A 36 0.49 6.63 16.25
N HIS A 37 1.06 5.52 15.74
CA HIS A 37 2.10 5.55 14.72
C HIS A 37 1.78 4.57 13.60
N LEU A 38 1.74 5.08 12.36
CA LEU A 38 1.51 4.28 11.17
C LEU A 38 2.64 4.53 10.16
N ARG A 39 3.30 3.47 9.70
CA ARG A 39 4.40 3.55 8.73
C ARG A 39 4.04 2.79 7.46
N ILE A 40 3.96 3.50 6.35
CA ILE A 40 3.57 2.99 5.04
C ILE A 40 4.78 3.02 4.13
N LEU A 41 5.14 1.88 3.55
CA LEU A 41 6.14 1.77 2.49
C LEU A 41 5.41 1.49 1.16
N ASP A 42 5.62 2.35 0.17
CA ASP A 42 5.03 2.25 -1.16
C ASP A 42 6.16 2.09 -2.18
N ILE A 43 6.40 0.86 -2.61
CA ILE A 43 7.43 0.51 -3.60
C ILE A 43 6.84 0.70 -4.99
N GLY A 44 7.63 1.31 -5.89
CA GLY A 44 7.19 1.77 -7.21
C GLY A 44 5.92 2.60 -7.11
N SER A 45 5.95 3.58 -6.20
CA SER A 45 4.77 4.32 -5.76
C SER A 45 4.08 5.09 -6.88
N GLY A 46 4.77 5.36 -7.99
CA GLY A 46 4.32 6.34 -8.98
C GLY A 46 3.99 7.65 -8.25
N PRO A 47 2.82 8.25 -8.50
CA PRO A 47 2.34 9.43 -7.78
C PRO A 47 1.68 9.11 -6.43
N ALA A 48 2.09 8.03 -5.75
CA ALA A 48 1.62 7.62 -4.41
C ALA A 48 0.12 7.33 -4.29
N VAL A 49 -0.51 6.80 -5.34
CA VAL A 49 -1.96 6.54 -5.37
C VAL A 49 -2.39 5.51 -4.31
N ALA A 50 -1.60 4.45 -4.12
CA ALA A 50 -1.91 3.43 -3.13
C ALA A 50 -1.77 3.97 -1.70
N SER A 51 -0.69 4.73 -1.43
CA SER A 51 -0.54 5.48 -0.18
C SER A 51 -1.72 6.43 0.08
N LEU A 52 -2.20 7.14 -0.94
CA LEU A 52 -3.37 8.02 -0.81
C LEU A 52 -4.63 7.21 -0.48
N ALA A 53 -4.85 6.06 -1.12
CA ALA A 53 -5.97 5.17 -0.83
C ALA A 53 -6.00 4.70 0.63
N VAL A 54 -4.84 4.33 1.18
CA VAL A 54 -4.69 4.01 2.62
C VAL A 54 -5.04 5.21 3.49
N THR A 55 -4.50 6.38 3.12
CA THR A 55 -4.72 7.62 3.87
C THR A 55 -6.19 8.00 3.95
N ASP A 56 -6.92 7.83 2.84
CA ASP A 56 -8.33 8.14 2.75
C ASP A 56 -9.19 7.20 3.60
N MET A 57 -8.98 5.89 3.50
CA MET A 57 -9.68 4.92 4.37
C MET A 57 -9.36 5.16 5.84
N LEU A 58 -8.12 5.49 6.17
CA LEU A 58 -7.71 5.81 7.54
C LEU A 58 -8.41 7.06 8.06
N ALA A 59 -8.53 8.11 7.25
CA ALA A 59 -9.26 9.31 7.63
C ALA A 59 -10.72 8.99 7.96
N CYS A 60 -11.38 8.17 7.13
CA CYS A 60 -12.74 7.70 7.39
C CYS A 60 -12.82 6.86 8.67
N LEU A 61 -11.90 5.93 8.90
CA LEU A 61 -11.88 5.09 10.10
C LEU A 61 -11.74 5.93 11.37
N VAL A 62 -10.79 6.88 11.39
CA VAL A 62 -10.58 7.72 12.57
C VAL A 62 -11.78 8.63 12.82
N GLU A 63 -12.39 9.20 11.77
CA GLU A 63 -13.63 9.99 11.89
C GLU A 63 -14.78 9.17 12.49
N HIS A 64 -14.93 7.90 12.09
CA HIS A 64 -15.93 7.00 12.67
C HIS A 64 -15.63 6.71 14.15
N LEU A 65 -14.37 6.41 14.49
CA LEU A 65 -13.96 6.14 15.87
C LEU A 65 -14.16 7.37 16.77
N GLU A 66 -13.93 8.58 16.26
CA GLU A 66 -14.24 9.82 16.98
C GLU A 66 -15.73 9.98 17.24
N ASN A 67 -16.55 9.81 16.19
CA ASN A 67 -18.00 9.95 16.29
C ASN A 67 -18.61 8.92 17.24
N ALA A 68 -18.01 7.73 17.34
CA ALA A 68 -18.37 6.68 18.29
C ALA A 68 -17.84 6.94 19.73
N GLY A 69 -16.95 7.92 19.92
CA GLY A 69 -16.29 8.19 21.21
C GLY A 69 -15.20 7.18 21.57
N GLU A 70 -14.77 6.34 20.63
CA GLU A 70 -13.72 5.34 20.79
C GLU A 70 -12.31 5.91 20.53
N TRP A 71 -12.22 7.04 19.83
CA TRP A 71 -10.95 7.74 19.64
C TRP A 71 -10.60 8.60 20.86
N PRO A 72 -9.41 8.41 21.49
CA PRO A 72 -9.03 9.19 22.65
C PRO A 72 -8.90 10.69 22.32
N LYS A 73 -9.54 11.54 23.13
CA LYS A 73 -9.48 13.00 22.96
C LYS A 73 -8.04 13.50 22.97
N GLY A 74 -7.70 14.35 22.00
CA GLY A 74 -6.38 14.97 21.87
C GLY A 74 -5.28 14.04 21.36
N LYS A 75 -5.60 12.79 21.02
CA LYS A 75 -4.63 11.86 20.45
C LYS A 75 -4.30 12.24 19.01
N SER A 76 -3.02 12.46 18.75
CA SER A 76 -2.49 12.63 17.40
C SER A 76 -2.15 11.28 16.77
N LEU A 77 -2.23 11.22 15.44
CA LEU A 77 -1.77 10.09 14.65
C LEU A 77 -0.58 10.55 13.82
N ASN A 78 0.57 9.91 14.02
CA ASN A 78 1.79 10.19 13.28
C ASN A 78 1.91 9.18 12.13
N ILE A 79 1.86 9.66 10.88
CA ILE A 79 1.98 8.82 9.70
C ILE A 79 3.32 9.09 9.02
N THR A 80 4.10 8.04 8.79
CA THR A 80 5.33 8.11 7.99
C THR A 80 5.12 7.38 6.68
N TYR A 81 5.24 8.10 5.58
CA TYR A 81 5.24 7.55 4.23
C TYR A 81 6.68 7.40 3.75
N VAL A 82 7.00 6.23 3.21
CA VAL A 82 8.23 5.98 2.50
C VAL A 82 7.87 5.65 1.06
N LEU A 83 8.06 6.62 0.18
CA LEU A 83 7.77 6.51 -1.23
C LEU A 83 9.05 6.09 -1.96
N ASN A 84 8.98 5.02 -2.74
CA ASN A 84 10.09 4.57 -3.54
C ASN A 84 9.71 4.46 -5.01
N ASP A 85 10.52 5.08 -5.87
CA ASP A 85 10.33 5.01 -7.31
C ASP A 85 11.65 5.27 -8.04
N THR A 86 11.72 4.91 -9.31
CA THR A 86 12.82 5.27 -10.22
C THR A 86 12.64 6.65 -10.86
N SER A 87 11.47 7.27 -10.70
CA SER A 87 11.14 8.58 -11.25
C SER A 87 11.02 9.63 -10.15
N GLY A 88 11.94 10.59 -10.14
CA GLY A 88 11.88 11.76 -9.26
C GLY A 88 10.59 12.59 -9.43
N ILE A 89 10.04 12.67 -10.65
CA ILE A 89 8.78 13.39 -10.93
C ILE A 89 7.61 12.70 -10.23
N CYS A 90 7.56 11.37 -10.27
CA CYS A 90 6.53 10.58 -9.60
C CYS A 90 6.61 10.78 -8.08
N LEU A 91 7.81 10.71 -7.51
CA LEU A 91 8.03 10.96 -6.08
C LEU A 91 7.59 12.37 -5.65
N GLY A 92 7.99 13.42 -6.39
CA GLY A 92 7.57 14.78 -6.11
C GLY A 92 6.04 14.96 -6.20
N THR A 93 5.43 14.40 -7.24
CA THR A 93 3.97 14.43 -7.40
C THR A 93 3.25 13.70 -6.26
N GLY A 94 3.77 12.55 -5.81
CA GLY A 94 3.21 11.79 -4.70
C GLY A 94 3.30 12.54 -3.36
N GLN A 95 4.43 13.22 -3.10
CA GLN A 95 4.58 14.10 -1.95
C GLN A 95 3.55 15.22 -1.96
N ASP A 96 3.40 15.91 -3.09
CA ASP A 96 2.43 17.00 -3.24
C ASP A 96 1.00 16.52 -3.02
N ILE A 97 0.63 15.37 -3.58
CA ILE A 97 -0.72 14.79 -3.42
C ILE A 97 -1.02 14.51 -1.95
N LEU A 98 -0.11 13.84 -1.23
CA LEU A 98 -0.31 13.51 0.18
C LEU A 98 -0.34 14.77 1.06
N HIS A 99 0.57 15.72 0.86
CA HIS A 99 0.55 17.00 1.58
C HIS A 99 -0.74 17.78 1.33
N ASN A 100 -1.20 17.86 0.08
CA ASN A 100 -2.44 18.54 -0.28
C ASN A 100 -3.66 17.86 0.34
N TYR A 101 -3.70 16.53 0.40
CA TYR A 101 -4.78 15.79 1.04
C TYR A 101 -4.93 16.20 2.51
N PHE A 102 -3.83 16.18 3.28
CA PHE A 102 -3.84 16.61 4.68
C PHE A 102 -4.23 18.08 4.83
N ARG A 103 -3.70 18.97 3.98
CA ARG A 103 -4.04 20.40 4.02
C ARG A 103 -5.52 20.68 3.75
N MET A 104 -6.14 19.91 2.85
CA MET A 104 -7.59 20.05 2.57
C MET A 104 -8.43 19.51 3.72
N LYS A 105 -7.99 18.44 4.40
CA LYS A 105 -8.71 17.83 5.52
C LYS A 105 -8.54 18.57 6.85
N THR A 106 -7.47 19.33 7.06
CA THR A 106 -7.27 20.15 8.28
C THR A 106 -8.35 21.22 8.50
N GLY A 107 -9.11 21.59 7.46
CA GLY A 107 -10.27 22.48 7.61
C GLY A 107 -11.52 21.80 8.17
N HIS A 108 -11.56 20.45 8.19
CA HIS A 108 -12.75 19.67 8.52
C HIS A 108 -12.57 18.74 9.73
N ASN A 109 -11.35 18.24 9.99
CA ASN A 109 -11.09 17.27 11.05
C ASN A 109 -10.39 17.91 12.26
N LYS A 110 -10.85 17.57 13.47
CA LYS A 110 -10.24 18.02 14.74
C LYS A 110 -8.95 17.28 15.08
N ASN A 111 -8.63 16.20 14.38
CA ASN A 111 -7.42 15.42 14.64
C ASN A 111 -6.17 16.08 14.12
N ILE A 112 -5.13 16.00 14.94
CA ILE A 112 -3.77 16.32 14.54
C ILE A 112 -3.19 15.07 13.88
N VAL A 113 -3.22 15.02 12.56
CA VAL A 113 -2.47 14.03 11.79
C VAL A 113 -1.15 14.66 11.37
N ASN A 114 -0.07 14.23 12.01
CA ASN A 114 1.28 14.63 11.61
C ASN A 114 1.75 13.66 10.52
N ASN A 115 2.24 14.20 9.41
CA ASN A 115 2.78 13.39 8.33
C ASN A 115 4.26 13.67 8.11
N HIS A 116 5.03 12.60 7.87
CA HIS A 116 6.41 12.67 7.42
C HIS A 116 6.52 11.87 6.13
N ILE A 117 7.10 12.45 5.08
CA ILE A 117 7.21 11.80 3.77
C ILE A 117 8.69 11.72 3.38
N ILE A 118 9.16 10.49 3.18
CA ILE A 118 10.53 10.16 2.80
C ILE A 118 10.51 9.60 1.38
N SER A 119 11.25 10.22 0.47
CA SER A 119 11.38 9.76 -0.92
C SER A 119 12.69 9.04 -1.13
N ILE A 120 12.64 7.85 -1.75
CA ILE A 120 13.80 7.05 -2.13
C ILE A 120 13.81 6.91 -3.64
N HIS A 121 14.64 7.72 -4.31
CA HIS A 121 14.82 7.70 -5.76
C HIS A 121 15.83 6.63 -6.17
N LYS A 122 15.40 5.36 -6.21
CA LYS A 122 16.24 4.22 -6.60
C LYS A 122 15.36 3.02 -6.95
N ALA A 123 15.79 2.20 -7.92
CA ALA A 123 15.08 0.99 -8.29
C ALA A 123 15.03 -0.02 -7.13
N PHE A 124 13.91 -0.75 -7.04
CA PHE A 124 13.80 -1.95 -6.22
C PHE A 124 14.31 -3.17 -7.01
N PRO A 125 15.08 -4.11 -6.41
CA PRO A 125 15.46 -4.20 -4.99
C PRO A 125 16.78 -3.50 -4.61
N ASP A 126 17.39 -2.71 -5.50
CA ASP A 126 18.71 -2.11 -5.22
C ASP A 126 18.69 -1.05 -4.09
N ASN A 127 17.50 -0.62 -3.68
CA ASN A 127 17.25 0.35 -2.61
C ASN A 127 17.15 -0.26 -1.19
N MET A 128 17.38 -1.57 -1.02
CA MET A 128 17.19 -2.25 0.27
C MET A 128 17.99 -1.62 1.43
N SER A 129 19.21 -1.10 1.18
CA SER A 129 20.00 -0.47 2.24
C SER A 129 19.41 0.88 2.69
N GLN A 130 18.74 1.62 1.80
CA GLN A 130 17.98 2.82 2.15
C GLN A 130 16.75 2.44 2.99
N LEU A 131 16.00 1.43 2.58
CA LEU A 131 14.82 0.94 3.32
C LEU A 131 15.19 0.48 4.73
N GLN A 132 16.30 -0.25 4.87
CA GLN A 132 16.81 -0.66 6.18
C GLN A 132 17.20 0.54 7.05
N ARG A 133 17.86 1.55 6.48
CA ARG A 133 18.19 2.78 7.21
C ARG A 133 16.95 3.52 7.68
N VAL A 134 15.93 3.65 6.84
CA VAL A 134 14.67 4.27 7.25
C VAL A 134 14.01 3.46 8.37
N ARG A 135 13.98 2.13 8.27
CA ARG A 135 13.49 1.26 9.35
C ARG A 135 14.25 1.48 10.67
N LEU A 136 15.57 1.63 10.64
CA LEU A 136 16.35 1.83 11.86
C LEU A 136 16.04 3.17 12.55
N ASN A 137 15.66 4.20 11.79
CA ASN A 137 15.35 5.53 12.31
C ASN A 137 13.88 5.70 12.71
N PHE A 138 12.94 5.08 11.98
CA PHE A 138 11.49 5.29 12.14
C PHE A 138 10.73 4.03 12.59
N GLY A 139 11.39 2.88 12.66
CA GLY A 139 10.80 1.59 13.02
C GLY A 139 10.30 0.76 11.83
N THR A 140 9.70 -0.39 12.11
CA THR A 140 9.18 -1.34 11.11
C THR A 140 7.97 -0.80 10.36
N TYR A 141 7.76 -1.24 9.12
CA TYR A 141 6.61 -0.85 8.29
C TYR A 141 5.34 -1.60 8.66
N ASP A 142 4.25 -0.89 8.81
CA ASP A 142 2.94 -1.44 9.17
C ASP A 142 2.14 -1.85 7.92
N ILE A 143 2.33 -1.13 6.81
CA ILE A 143 1.82 -1.49 5.49
C ILE A 143 2.97 -1.38 4.50
N ILE A 144 3.14 -2.42 3.67
CA ILE A 144 4.07 -2.40 2.55
C ILE A 144 3.28 -2.69 1.27
N ILE A 145 3.40 -1.83 0.27
CA ILE A 145 2.64 -1.91 -0.97
C ILE A 145 3.59 -2.08 -2.16
N PHE A 146 3.24 -3.01 -3.04
CA PHE A 146 3.82 -3.19 -4.36
C PHE A 146 2.71 -3.12 -5.39
N SER A 147 2.48 -1.97 -6.01
CA SER A 147 1.43 -1.82 -7.02
C SER A 147 1.98 -1.60 -8.42
N TYR A 148 1.67 -2.53 -9.33
CA TYR A 148 2.10 -2.50 -10.74
C TYR A 148 3.62 -2.49 -10.98
N VAL A 149 4.43 -2.75 -9.96
CA VAL A 149 5.91 -2.67 -10.02
C VAL A 149 6.59 -3.94 -10.50
N ILE A 150 5.91 -5.08 -10.45
CA ILE A 150 6.50 -6.39 -10.80
C ILE A 150 6.84 -6.45 -12.32
N SER A 151 6.34 -5.51 -13.12
CA SER A 151 6.25 -5.64 -14.59
C SER A 151 7.44 -5.18 -15.48
N PRO A 152 8.56 -4.56 -15.05
CA PRO A 152 9.69 -4.36 -15.96
C PRO A 152 10.81 -5.40 -15.80
N LEU A 153 10.64 -6.43 -14.99
CA LEU A 153 11.68 -7.43 -14.77
C LEU A 153 11.52 -8.59 -15.76
N ASN A 154 12.37 -8.60 -16.80
CA ASN A 154 12.46 -9.71 -17.76
C ASN A 154 12.46 -11.05 -17.01
N GLU A 155 11.46 -11.89 -17.32
CA GLU A 155 11.01 -13.05 -16.54
C GLU A 155 12.06 -14.15 -16.32
N GLU A 156 13.22 -14.04 -16.97
CA GLU A 156 14.31 -15.02 -16.90
C GLU A 156 15.51 -14.56 -16.07
N ASN A 157 15.91 -13.28 -16.14
CA ASN A 157 17.11 -12.79 -15.43
C ASN A 157 16.80 -11.96 -14.16
N GLY A 158 15.57 -11.46 -14.01
CA GLY A 158 15.19 -10.59 -12.88
C GLY A 158 14.40 -11.27 -11.77
N PHE A 159 13.88 -12.48 -12.00
CA PHE A 159 12.91 -13.11 -11.08
C PHE A 159 13.50 -13.44 -9.71
N ASP A 160 14.67 -14.08 -9.65
CA ASP A 160 15.28 -14.45 -8.37
C ASP A 160 15.68 -13.21 -7.56
N SER A 161 16.18 -12.17 -8.24
CA SER A 161 16.45 -10.88 -7.61
C SER A 161 15.19 -10.25 -7.02
N LEU A 162 14.08 -10.27 -7.76
CA LEU A 162 12.78 -9.80 -7.29
C LEU A 162 12.29 -10.58 -6.06
N VAL A 163 12.29 -11.91 -6.13
CA VAL A 163 11.81 -12.75 -5.02
C VAL A 163 12.69 -12.55 -3.79
N ASN A 164 14.01 -12.50 -3.94
CA ASN A 164 14.92 -12.20 -2.84
C ASN A 164 14.69 -10.80 -2.26
N GLY A 165 14.43 -9.82 -3.12
CA GLY A 165 14.00 -8.48 -2.72
C GLY A 165 12.75 -8.52 -1.85
N LEU A 166 11.69 -9.18 -2.34
CA LEU A 166 10.41 -9.32 -1.63
C LEU A 166 10.58 -10.00 -0.27
N LEU A 167 11.33 -11.11 -0.21
CA LEU A 167 11.65 -11.81 1.04
C LEU A 167 12.44 -10.93 2.02
N ASN A 168 13.33 -10.08 1.52
CA ASN A 168 14.07 -9.13 2.35
C ASN A 168 13.16 -8.01 2.88
N VAL A 169 12.21 -7.54 2.08
CA VAL A 169 11.21 -6.53 2.49
C VAL A 169 10.25 -7.08 3.55
N GLU A 170 9.85 -8.35 3.47
CA GLU A 170 9.05 -9.02 4.52
C GLU A 170 9.70 -8.94 5.91
N ARG A 171 11.04 -8.80 5.99
CA ARG A 171 11.78 -8.66 7.26
C ARG A 171 11.72 -7.24 7.83
N LEU A 172 11.31 -6.26 7.03
CA LEU A 172 11.12 -4.88 7.45
C LEU A 172 9.70 -4.60 7.95
N CYS A 173 8.76 -5.52 7.68
CA CYS A 173 7.37 -5.45 8.10
C CYS A 173 7.22 -5.67 9.62
N ASN A 174 6.30 -4.92 10.23
CA ASN A 174 5.87 -5.09 11.61
C ASN A 174 5.20 -6.46 11.80
N HIS A 175 5.19 -7.01 13.01
CA HIS A 175 4.59 -8.31 13.28
C HIS A 175 3.06 -8.33 13.11
N ARG A 176 2.40 -7.17 13.26
CA ARG A 176 0.97 -6.95 12.95
C ARG A 176 0.76 -6.34 11.56
N GLY A 177 1.84 -6.02 10.85
CA GLY A 177 1.79 -5.38 9.56
C GLY A 177 1.45 -6.35 8.43
N SER A 178 1.08 -5.77 7.30
CA SER A 178 0.74 -6.52 6.09
C SER A 178 1.50 -6.05 4.86
N VAL A 179 1.71 -6.97 3.93
CA VAL A 179 2.26 -6.71 2.60
C VAL A 179 1.14 -6.90 1.58
N LEU A 180 0.92 -5.89 0.76
CA LEU A 180 0.03 -5.92 -0.39
C LEU A 180 0.84 -5.96 -1.68
N ILE A 181 0.58 -6.96 -2.51
CA ILE A 181 1.01 -7.00 -3.90
C ILE A 181 -0.23 -6.85 -4.79
N LEU A 182 -0.27 -5.78 -5.57
CA LEU A 182 -1.36 -5.45 -6.47
C LEU A 182 -0.86 -5.43 -7.92
N GLN A 183 -1.52 -6.18 -8.80
CA GLN A 183 -1.16 -6.25 -10.23
C GLN A 183 -2.39 -6.26 -11.12
N ASP A 184 -2.31 -5.58 -12.27
CA ASP A 184 -3.39 -5.57 -13.25
C ASP A 184 -3.45 -6.92 -14.01
N LYS A 185 -4.55 -7.16 -14.72
CA LYS A 185 -4.84 -8.41 -15.45
C LYS A 185 -3.71 -8.92 -16.37
N PHE A 186 -2.84 -8.03 -16.83
CA PHE A 186 -1.82 -8.32 -17.84
C PHE A 186 -0.68 -9.22 -17.34
N GLN A 187 -0.61 -9.56 -16.05
CA GLN A 187 0.52 -10.28 -15.44
C GLN A 187 0.14 -11.53 -14.62
N THR A 188 -0.93 -12.24 -15.03
CA THR A 188 -1.44 -13.41 -14.28
C THR A 188 -0.37 -14.47 -13.99
N LEU A 189 0.44 -14.83 -14.99
CA LEU A 189 1.48 -15.87 -14.84
C LEU A 189 2.55 -15.44 -13.85
N LEU A 190 3.04 -14.21 -13.97
CA LEU A 190 4.06 -13.64 -13.10
C LEU A 190 3.57 -13.53 -11.66
N VAL A 191 2.34 -13.05 -11.43
CA VAL A 191 1.73 -12.99 -10.09
C VAL A 191 1.65 -14.38 -9.46
N ARG A 192 1.19 -15.39 -10.21
CA ARG A 192 1.12 -16.77 -9.72
C ARG A 192 2.51 -17.32 -9.39
N ARG A 193 3.51 -17.04 -10.23
CA ARG A 193 4.90 -17.47 -10.02
C ARG A 193 5.51 -16.81 -8.78
N VAL A 194 5.34 -15.49 -8.61
CA VAL A 194 5.76 -14.75 -7.41
C VAL A 194 5.06 -15.28 -6.17
N SER A 195 3.75 -15.48 -6.23
CA SER A 195 2.96 -15.95 -5.08
C SER A 195 3.37 -17.36 -4.65
N LYS A 196 3.62 -18.26 -5.61
CA LYS A 196 4.17 -19.59 -5.36
C LYS A 196 5.57 -19.50 -4.73
N ALA A 197 6.46 -18.67 -5.26
CA ALA A 197 7.81 -18.50 -4.73
C ALA A 197 7.81 -17.90 -3.31
N LEU A 198 6.85 -17.03 -3.01
CA LEU A 198 6.65 -16.47 -1.68
C LEU A 198 5.80 -17.38 -0.76
N GLY A 199 5.23 -18.49 -1.24
CA GLY A 199 4.32 -19.33 -0.44
C GLY A 199 3.09 -18.58 0.06
N ILE A 200 2.52 -17.69 -0.75
CA ILE A 200 1.31 -16.91 -0.47
C ILE A 200 0.22 -17.21 -1.50
N SER A 201 -1.03 -16.91 -1.17
CA SER A 201 -2.14 -16.94 -2.12
C SER A 201 -2.22 -15.63 -2.91
N SER A 202 -2.61 -15.75 -4.17
CA SER A 202 -3.03 -14.63 -5.01
C SER A 202 -4.49 -14.82 -5.40
N GLU A 203 -5.29 -13.78 -5.25
CA GLU A 203 -6.70 -13.83 -5.60
C GLU A 203 -6.98 -12.95 -6.81
N LYS A 204 -7.79 -13.48 -7.73
CA LYS A 204 -8.34 -12.69 -8.83
C LYS A 204 -9.52 -11.90 -8.27
N GLN A 205 -9.44 -10.59 -8.36
CA GLN A 205 -10.45 -9.66 -7.90
C GLN A 205 -11.15 -9.00 -9.09
N VAL A 206 -12.41 -8.61 -8.88
CA VAL A 206 -13.23 -7.90 -9.85
C VAL A 206 -13.77 -6.65 -9.17
N LEU A 207 -13.48 -5.48 -9.73
CA LEU A 207 -13.97 -4.20 -9.25
C LEU A 207 -14.85 -3.57 -10.33
N THR A 208 -16.11 -3.31 -10.00
CA THR A 208 -17.04 -2.58 -10.87
C THR A 208 -17.21 -1.16 -10.33
N GLN A 209 -16.91 -0.17 -11.17
CA GLN A 209 -16.98 1.25 -10.81
C GLN A 209 -17.87 2.01 -11.78
N GLN A 210 -18.77 2.83 -11.24
CA GLN A 210 -19.46 3.86 -12.01
C GLN A 210 -18.54 5.07 -12.15
N VAL A 211 -18.28 5.48 -13.40
CA VAL A 211 -17.50 6.67 -13.72
C VAL A 211 -18.46 7.69 -14.27
N TYR A 212 -18.54 8.86 -13.63
CA TYR A 212 -19.36 9.99 -14.06
C TYR A 212 -18.51 10.97 -14.87
N PRO A 213 -18.38 10.82 -16.21
CA PRO A 213 -17.84 11.87 -17.04
C PRO A 213 -18.69 13.15 -16.95
N LYS A 214 -18.08 14.29 -17.30
CA LYS A 214 -18.68 15.64 -17.25
C LYS A 214 -19.98 15.84 -18.06
N ARG A 215 -20.50 14.81 -18.74
CA ARG A 215 -21.63 14.88 -19.68
C ARG A 215 -22.90 14.14 -19.21
N ASN A 216 -23.01 13.78 -17.92
CA ASN A 216 -24.14 13.01 -17.37
C ASN A 216 -24.34 11.61 -17.97
N ASP A 217 -23.34 11.07 -18.67
CA ASP A 217 -23.37 9.68 -19.11
C ASP A 217 -22.96 8.77 -17.93
N ASN A 218 -23.74 7.71 -17.68
CA ASN A 218 -23.44 6.72 -16.65
C ASN A 218 -22.65 5.56 -17.25
N GLU A 219 -21.32 5.70 -17.31
CA GLU A 219 -20.46 4.61 -17.77
C GLU A 219 -20.06 3.71 -16.60
N THR A 220 -20.27 2.40 -16.74
CA THR A 220 -19.83 1.40 -15.76
C THR A 220 -18.63 0.65 -16.31
N TYR A 221 -17.53 0.66 -15.57
CA TYR A 221 -16.31 -0.06 -15.92
C TYR A 221 -16.08 -1.22 -14.96
N THR A 222 -15.78 -2.40 -15.51
CA THR A 222 -15.38 -3.58 -14.73
C THR A 222 -13.90 -3.85 -14.94
N TYR A 223 -13.14 -3.88 -13.84
CA TYR A 223 -11.71 -4.11 -13.83
C TYR A 223 -11.40 -5.45 -13.18
N VAL A 224 -10.54 -6.23 -13.82
CA VAL A 224 -10.00 -7.47 -13.27
C VAL A 224 -8.57 -7.22 -12.87
N TYR A 225 -8.20 -7.61 -11.66
CA TYR A 225 -6.84 -7.45 -11.14
C TYR A 225 -6.52 -8.59 -10.17
N TYR A 226 -5.26 -8.67 -9.76
CA TYR A 226 -4.79 -9.65 -8.79
C TYR A 226 -4.31 -8.93 -7.53
N SER A 227 -4.72 -9.47 -6.39
CA SER A 227 -4.33 -8.99 -5.08
C SER A 227 -3.72 -10.14 -4.27
N CYS A 228 -2.59 -9.87 -3.63
CA CYS A 228 -1.97 -10.75 -2.66
C CYS A 228 -1.73 -9.93 -1.39
N LEU A 229 -2.67 -9.99 -0.45
CA LEU A 229 -2.55 -9.37 0.86
C LEU A 229 -2.20 -10.45 1.88
N TYR A 230 -1.10 -10.27 2.62
CA TYR A 230 -0.67 -11.24 3.62
C TYR A 230 0.15 -10.61 4.75
N ALA A 231 0.11 -11.23 5.92
CA ALA A 231 0.93 -10.89 7.07
C ALA A 231 2.19 -11.80 7.11
N PRO A 232 3.42 -11.26 6.96
CA PRO A 232 4.64 -12.08 6.94
C PRO A 232 4.85 -12.91 8.22
N ALA A 233 4.40 -12.41 9.38
CA ALA A 233 4.50 -13.12 10.65
C ALA A 233 3.67 -14.41 10.69
N VAL A 234 2.49 -14.41 10.06
CA VAL A 234 1.59 -15.59 9.99
C VAL A 234 2.18 -16.64 9.04
N LYS A 235 2.71 -16.21 7.89
CA LYS A 235 3.41 -17.09 6.94
C LYS A 235 4.54 -17.88 7.62
N ARG A 236 5.38 -17.23 8.43
CA ARG A 236 6.50 -17.87 9.13
C ARG A 236 6.06 -18.94 10.14
N LYS A 237 4.91 -18.76 10.79
CA LYS A 237 4.37 -19.74 11.76
C LYS A 237 3.96 -21.04 11.06
N LYS A 238 3.28 -20.95 9.92
CA LYS A 238 2.87 -22.14 9.13
C LYS A 238 4.07 -22.96 8.66
N VAL A 239 5.12 -22.30 8.17
CA VAL A 239 6.35 -22.99 7.72
C VAL A 239 7.04 -23.74 8.87
N ARG A 240 7.11 -23.13 10.07
CA ARG A 240 7.72 -23.78 11.24
C ARG A 240 6.93 -24.99 11.73
N GLN A 241 5.60 -24.96 11.66
CA GLN A 241 4.77 -26.10 12.05
C GLN A 241 4.93 -27.29 11.10
N CYS A 242 5.08 -27.05 9.80
CA CYS A 242 5.31 -28.13 8.83
C CYS A 242 6.73 -28.72 8.87
N ALA A 243 7.72 -28.02 9.44
CA ALA A 243 9.10 -28.51 9.53
C ALA A 243 9.38 -29.36 10.79
N ILE A 244 8.40 -29.47 11.69
CA ILE A 244 8.50 -30.21 12.96
C ILE A 244 7.61 -31.47 12.93
N ALA A 245 6.83 -31.67 11.85
CA ALA A 245 6.04 -32.87 11.59
C ALA A 245 6.76 -33.78 10.60
#